data_AF-A0A7X9Q3L3-F1
#
_entry.id   AF-A0A7X9Q3L3-F1
#
_cell.length_a   1.000
_cell.length_b   1.000
_cell.length_c   1.000
_cell.angle_alpha   90.00
_cell.angle_beta   90.00
_cell.angle_gamma   90.00
#
_symmetry.space_group_name_H-M   'P 1'
#
loop_
_entity.id
_entity.type
_entity.pdbx_description
1 polymer ?
#
loop_
_entity_poly.entity_id
_entity_poly.type
_entity_poly.pdbx_seq_one_letter_code
_entity_poly.pdbx_strand_id
1 'polypeptide(L)' 'MSEIPYNLAAIHKRMELACKNANRDTAVVKLLLATKTISAEKIKIALGAGE' A
#
# COMPACT_ATOMS: atom_id res chain seq x y z
N MET A 1 -15.69 -8.52 -6.21
CA MET A 1 -14.82 -8.10 -5.07
C MET A 1 -13.69 -7.26 -5.63
N SER A 2 -13.22 -6.25 -4.91
CA SER A 2 -12.06 -5.45 -5.35
C SER A 2 -10.79 -6.09 -4.83
N GLU A 3 -9.80 -6.31 -5.71
CA GLU A 3 -8.49 -6.87 -5.34
C GLU A 3 -7.59 -5.87 -4.59
N ILE A 4 -8.03 -4.61 -4.45
CA ILE A 4 -7.24 -3.52 -3.87
C ILE A 4 -6.75 -3.85 -2.45
N PRO A 5 -7.59 -4.29 -1.48
CA PRO A 5 -7.12 -4.58 -0.12
C PRO A 5 -6.09 -5.72 -0.07
N TYR A 6 -6.27 -6.76 -0.88
CA TYR A 6 -5.32 -7.86 -0.98
C TYR A 6 -3.95 -7.38 -1.50
N ASN A 7 -3.96 -6.55 -2.54
CA ASN A 7 -2.75 -5.97 -3.11
C ASN A 7 -2.03 -5.04 -2.12
N LEU A 8 -2.77 -4.23 -1.35
CA LEU A 8 -2.19 -3.37 -0.31
C LEU A 8 -1.49 -4.21 0.77
N ALA A 9 -2.13 -5.26 1.28
CA ALA A 9 -1.52 -6.17 2.25
C ALA A 9 -0.24 -6.83 1.71
N ALA A 10 -0.25 -7.25 0.43
CA ALA A 10 0.92 -7.83 -0.22
C ALA A 10 2.08 -6.81 -0.38
N ILE A 11 1.76 -5.54 -0.69
CA ILE A 11 2.74 -4.46 -0.81
C ILE A 11 3.34 -4.13 0.56
N HIS A 12 2.53 -4.01 1.62
CA HIS A 12 3.02 -3.77 2.99
C HIS A 12 3.99 -4.86 3.44
N LYS A 13 3.65 -6.13 3.23
CA LYS A 13 4.56 -7.25 3.55
C LYS A 13 5.90 -7.15 2.80
N ARG A 14 5.88 -6.69 1.54
CA ARG A 14 7.12 -6.48 0.77
C ARG A 14 7.92 -5.30 1.31
N MET A 15 7.27 -4.21 1.72
CA MET A 15 7.91 -3.07 2.34
C MET A 15 8.56 -3.45 3.68
N GLU A 16 7.86 -4.20 4.52
CA GLU A 16 8.39 -4.72 5.79
C GLU A 16 9.66 -5.55 5.59
N LEU A 17 9.61 -6.51 4.65
CA LEU A 17 10.76 -7.35 4.34
C LEU A 17 11.94 -6.53 3.82
N ALA A 18 11.69 -5.55 2.94
CA ALA A 18 12.74 -4.68 2.40
C ALA A 18 13.38 -3.81 3.50
N CYS A 19 12.58 -3.23 4.39
CA CYS A 19 13.08 -2.44 5.51
C CYS A 19 13.89 -3.30 6.49
N LYS A 20 13.39 -4.48 6.83
CA LYS A 20 14.10 -5.46 7.67
C LYS A 20 15.47 -5.83 7.08
N ASN A 21 15.52 -6.13 5.78
CA ASN A 21 16.76 -6.48 5.09
C ASN A 21 17.75 -5.30 5.01
N ALA A 22 17.24 -4.07 5.01
CA ALA A 22 18.04 -2.84 5.02
C ALA A 22 18.37 -2.35 6.45
N ASN A 23 17.98 -3.09 7.50
CA ASN A 23 18.08 -2.66 8.90
C ASN A 23 17.47 -1.26 9.15
N ARG A 24 16.32 -0.99 8.53
CA ARG A 24 15.55 0.26 8.64
C ARG A 24 14.21 0.00 9.32
N ASP A 25 13.75 1.00 10.08
CA ASP A 25 12.38 1.02 10.59
C ASP A 25 11.39 1.15 9.42
N THR A 26 10.31 0.37 9.46
CA THR A 26 9.24 0.44 8.46
C THR A 26 8.45 1.75 8.56
N ALA A 27 8.37 2.35 9.76
CA ALA A 27 7.65 3.60 10.00
C ALA A 27 8.25 4.81 9.25
N VAL A 28 9.53 4.73 8.83
CA VAL A 28 10.18 5.82 8.08
C VAL A 28 9.94 5.75 6.57
N VAL A 29 9.18 4.77 6.10
CA VAL A 29 8.81 4.61 4.69
C VAL A 29 7.29 4.75 4.55
N LYS A 30 6.84 5.50 3.55
CA LYS A 30 5.41 5.68 3.25
C LYS A 30 5.09 5.14 1.86
N LEU A 31 3.95 4.47 1.75
CA LEU A 31 3.38 4.09 0.46
C LEU A 31 2.68 5.33 -0.14
N LEU A 32 3.04 5.70 -1.37
CA LEU A 32 2.34 6.72 -2.13
C LEU A 32 1.58 6.05 -3.28
N LEU A 33 0.26 6.12 -3.24
CA LEU A 33 -0.58 5.57 -4.31
C LEU A 33 -0.49 6.43 -5.57
N ALA A 34 0.01 5.86 -6.67
CA ALA A 34 -0.02 6.49 -7.98
C ALA A 34 -1.42 6.36 -8.60
N THR A 35 -2.35 7.25 -8.23
CA THR A 35 -3.78 7.17 -8.57
C THR A 35 -4.15 7.72 -9.95
N LYS A 36 -3.17 8.07 -10.78
CA LYS A 36 -3.43 8.54 -12.15
C LYS A 36 -4.26 7.50 -12.92
N THR A 37 -5.21 7.97 -13.73
CA THR A 37 -6.10 7.17 -14.59
C THR A 37 -7.03 6.17 -13.86
N ILE A 38 -7.13 6.23 -12.53
CA ILE A 38 -8.01 5.35 -11.75
C ILE A 38 -9.26 6.12 -11.30
N SER A 39 -10.40 5.44 -11.24
CA SER A 39 -11.67 6.06 -10.82
C SER A 39 -11.69 6.38 -9.33
N ALA A 40 -12.46 7.41 -8.94
CA ALA A 40 -12.63 7.81 -7.55
C ALA A 40 -13.15 6.67 -6.66
N GLU A 41 -14.00 5.77 -7.18
CA GLU A 41 -14.49 4.61 -6.43
C GLU A 41 -13.38 3.65 -6.01
N LYS A 42 -12.40 3.40 -6.90
CA LYS A 42 -11.23 2.58 -6.55
C LYS A 42 -10.33 3.28 -5.53
N ILE A 43 -10.22 4.61 -5.61
CA ILE A 43 -9.48 5.41 -4.62
C ILE A 43 -10.17 5.30 -3.25
N LYS A 44 -11.51 5.44 -3.18
CA LYS A 44 -12.27 5.27 -1.92
C LYS A 44 -12.05 3.90 -1.28
N ILE A 45 -12.00 2.83 -2.09
CA ILE A 45 -11.72 1.48 -1.57
C ILE A 45 -10.31 1.40 -0.97
N ALA A 46 -9.30 2.00 -1.60
CA ALA A 46 -7.95 2.04 -1.05
C ALA A 46 -7.90 2.84 0.27
N LEU A 47 -8.54 4.00 0.31
CA LEU A 47 -8.64 4.83 1.52
C LEU A 47 -9.33 4.07 2.67
N GLY A 48 -10.42 3.38 2.37
CA GLY A 48 -11.13 2.54 3.35
C GLY A 48 -10.33 1.33 3.83
N ALA A 49 -9.28 0.93 3.11
CA ALA A 49 -8.39 -0.17 3.47
C ALA A 49 -7.14 0.27 4.24
N GLY A 50 -6.98 1.57 4.54
CA GLY A 50 -5.91 2.11 5.39
C GLY A 50 -4.84 2.95 4.67
N GLU A 51 -5.10 3.36 3.42
CA GLU A 51 -4.22 4.29 2.66
C GLU A 51 -4.74 5.73 2.59
#